data_AF-A0A1Y6HDP5-F1
#
_entry.id   AF-A0A1Y6HDP5-F1
#
_cell.length_a   1.000
_cell.length_b   1.000
_cell.length_c   1.000
_cell.angle_alpha   90.00
_cell.angle_beta   90.00
_cell.angle_gamma   90.00
#
_symmetry.space_group_name_H-M   'P 1'
#
loop_
_entity.id
_entity.type
_entity.pdbx_description
1 polymer ?
#
loop_
_entity_poly.entity_id
_entity_poly.type
_entity_poly.pdbx_seq_one_letter_code
_entity_poly.pdbx_strand_id
1 'polypeptide(L)'
;MLDAIARQLGEHLQRDDADACFLLIDPLLREPFPEEWPPVATADVWEVPIKHPSVSGTQRPRLIRLDARNVALLEASVAGAVEEQRMPTVEAARGFSIGGWLWLGSPADASQLARHLARCMQLRAGPGGTSRLIRWHDRRVLEWMWPALSDEQRSRLLGPICAWTVLDRRNRLVTYRTNSERQPGALRLTATQWVHGALNETVQDLLRGWISFARDLPADYLAQAHSAAIAVDAAGVTQRQDRTLMAAYLFQVHLRLLHHPWVQSVVAKAIAGETTLKQALEDIPDPEGWTRIRDELNRSDRRADTDTDRDMRHG
;
A
#
# COMPACT_ATOMS: atom_id res chain seq x y z
N MET A 1 7.08 6.27 20.46
CA MET A 1 6.38 6.34 19.17
C MET A 1 4.97 5.78 19.28
N LEU A 2 4.80 4.51 19.70
CA LEU A 2 3.49 3.87 19.92
C LEU A 2 2.57 4.71 20.81
N ASP A 3 3.04 5.12 21.99
CA ASP A 3 2.24 5.92 22.94
C ASP A 3 1.79 7.26 22.35
N ALA A 4 2.61 7.87 21.48
CA ALA A 4 2.25 9.12 20.82
C ALA A 4 1.14 8.91 19.77
N ILE A 5 1.21 7.81 19.02
CA ILE A 5 0.19 7.43 18.02
C ILE A 5 -1.12 7.06 18.73
N ALA A 6 -1.04 6.20 19.75
CA ALA A 6 -2.19 5.78 20.54
C ALA A 6 -2.85 6.97 21.23
N ARG A 7 -2.06 7.88 21.82
CA ARG A 7 -2.57 9.12 22.40
C ARG A 7 -3.24 10.01 21.35
N GLN A 8 -2.63 10.22 20.19
CA GLN A 8 -3.23 11.06 19.13
C GLN A 8 -4.58 10.53 18.64
N LEU A 9 -4.74 9.20 18.55
CA LEU A 9 -6.01 8.55 18.23
C LEU A 9 -6.99 8.59 19.42
N GLY A 10 -6.50 8.35 20.64
CA GLY A 10 -7.28 8.36 21.86
C GLY A 10 -7.84 9.73 22.23
N GLU A 11 -7.10 10.81 22.00
CA GLU A 11 -7.58 12.19 22.16
C GLU A 11 -8.79 12.49 21.25
N HIS A 12 -8.87 11.87 20.07
CA HIS A 12 -10.06 11.98 19.22
C HIS A 12 -11.23 11.14 19.73
N LEU A 13 -10.99 10.00 20.37
CA LEU A 13 -12.06 9.19 20.99
C LEU A 13 -12.68 9.87 22.22
N GLN A 14 -11.93 10.72 22.92
CA GLN A 14 -12.37 11.40 24.14
C GLN A 14 -13.08 12.74 23.89
N ARG A 15 -13.12 13.23 22.65
CA ARG A 15 -13.89 14.43 22.30
C ARG A 15 -15.36 14.04 22.17
N ASP A 16 -16.21 14.56 23.06
CA ASP A 16 -17.63 14.18 23.19
C ASP A 16 -18.45 14.28 21.88
N ASP A 17 -19.14 13.16 21.61
CA ASP A 17 -20.47 12.95 21.01
C ASP A 17 -20.82 13.18 19.53
N ALA A 18 -19.91 13.63 18.67
CA ALA A 18 -20.25 13.74 17.23
C ALA A 18 -19.76 12.56 16.37
N ASP A 19 -18.60 11.97 16.67
CA ASP A 19 -17.96 11.03 15.73
C ASP A 19 -17.76 9.63 16.35
N ALA A 20 -18.29 8.60 15.71
CA ALA A 20 -18.03 7.21 16.07
C ALA A 20 -16.74 6.70 15.41
N CYS A 21 -15.94 5.95 16.16
CA CYS A 21 -14.72 5.32 15.65
C CYS A 21 -14.88 3.82 15.50
N PHE A 22 -14.42 3.28 14.38
CA PHE A 22 -14.39 1.85 14.10
C PHE A 22 -12.98 1.42 13.68
N LEU A 23 -12.51 0.33 14.28
CA LEU A 23 -11.33 -0.38 13.83
C LEU A 23 -11.73 -1.33 12.70
N LEU A 24 -11.09 -1.20 11.54
CA LEU A 24 -11.26 -2.11 10.41
C LEU A 24 -10.21 -3.23 10.46
N ILE A 25 -10.66 -4.47 10.48
CA ILE A 25 -9.82 -5.67 10.53
C ILE A 25 -9.91 -6.47 9.24
N ASP A 26 -8.76 -6.95 8.76
CA ASP A 26 -8.57 -7.91 7.67
C ASP A 26 -8.14 -9.28 8.22
N PRO A 27 -9.07 -10.23 8.44
CA PRO A 27 -8.70 -11.54 8.95
C PRO A 27 -8.28 -12.52 7.85
N LEU A 28 -8.15 -12.10 6.58
CA LEU A 28 -7.98 -13.03 5.45
C LEU A 28 -6.75 -13.92 5.59
N LEU A 29 -5.63 -13.36 6.07
CA LEU A 29 -4.35 -14.08 6.24
C LEU A 29 -4.09 -14.50 7.68
N ARG A 30 -4.58 -13.73 8.66
CA ARG A 30 -4.49 -14.05 10.07
C ARG A 30 -5.50 -13.25 10.88
N GLU A 31 -5.89 -13.83 11.99
CA GLU A 31 -6.61 -13.14 13.05
C GLU A 31 -5.64 -12.29 13.90
N PRO A 32 -5.77 -10.95 13.96
CA PRO A 32 -4.87 -10.11 14.76
C PRO A 32 -5.06 -10.24 16.27
N PHE A 33 -6.25 -10.63 16.74
CA PHE A 33 -6.57 -10.66 18.16
C PHE A 33 -7.26 -11.96 18.56
N PRO A 34 -6.92 -12.57 19.72
CA PRO A 34 -7.67 -13.70 20.23
C PRO A 34 -9.14 -13.33 20.43
N GLU A 35 -10.07 -14.18 19.97
CA GLU A 35 -11.51 -13.91 20.06
C GLU A 35 -11.99 -13.84 21.52
N GLU A 36 -11.34 -14.62 22.40
CA GLU A 36 -11.60 -14.66 23.83
C GLU A 36 -11.01 -13.46 24.61
N TRP A 37 -10.20 -12.61 23.96
CA TRP A 37 -9.61 -11.46 24.63
C TRP A 37 -10.72 -10.46 25.00
N PRO A 38 -10.91 -10.08 26.29
CA PRO A 38 -12.09 -9.33 26.72
C PRO A 38 -12.39 -8.05 25.92
N PRO A 39 -11.39 -7.21 25.55
CA PRO A 39 -11.64 -6.02 24.72
C PRO A 39 -12.24 -6.31 23.35
N VAL A 40 -12.04 -7.51 22.79
CA VAL A 40 -12.66 -7.97 21.55
C VAL A 40 -14.00 -8.64 21.84
N ALA A 41 -14.04 -9.54 22.83
CA ALA A 41 -15.23 -10.32 23.16
C ALA A 41 -16.44 -9.46 23.60
N THR A 42 -16.19 -8.30 24.22
CA THR A 42 -17.25 -7.38 24.67
C THR A 42 -17.53 -6.23 23.71
N ALA A 43 -16.78 -6.11 22.62
CA ALA A 43 -16.95 -5.02 21.67
C ALA A 43 -18.11 -5.30 20.71
N ASP A 44 -18.76 -4.24 20.26
CA ASP A 44 -19.71 -4.37 19.16
C ASP A 44 -18.93 -4.64 17.85
N VAL A 45 -19.31 -5.70 17.13
CA VAL A 45 -18.65 -6.16 15.91
C VAL A 45 -19.63 -6.28 14.75
N TRP A 46 -19.23 -5.81 13.57
CA TRP A 46 -20.01 -5.93 12.33
C TRP A 46 -19.15 -6.53 11.22
N GLU A 47 -19.57 -7.66 10.67
CA GLU A 47 -18.95 -8.23 9.47
C GLU A 47 -19.21 -7.35 8.25
N VAL A 48 -18.19 -7.21 7.39
CA VAL A 48 -18.32 -6.63 6.06
C VAL A 48 -18.82 -7.73 5.12
N PRO A 49 -20.04 -7.64 4.56
CA PRO A 49 -20.68 -8.75 3.85
C PRO A 49 -20.16 -8.90 2.41
N ILE A 50 -18.90 -9.32 2.28
CA ILE A 50 -18.26 -9.62 1.00
C ILE A 50 -18.77 -10.96 0.47
N LYS A 51 -19.21 -10.97 -0.78
CA LYS A 51 -19.68 -12.16 -1.51
C LYS A 51 -18.70 -12.47 -2.63
N HIS A 52 -17.55 -13.02 -2.29
CA HIS A 52 -16.51 -13.38 -3.24
C HIS A 52 -16.01 -14.81 -3.00
N PRO A 53 -15.81 -15.65 -4.04
CA PRO A 53 -15.39 -17.05 -3.86
C PRO A 53 -14.08 -17.25 -3.10
N SER A 54 -13.19 -16.24 -3.12
CA SER A 54 -11.90 -16.30 -2.41
C SER A 54 -11.97 -15.92 -0.92
N VAL A 55 -13.16 -15.62 -0.38
CA VAL A 55 -13.35 -15.17 1.01
C VAL A 55 -14.36 -16.08 1.68
N SER A 56 -13.89 -16.91 2.61
CA SER A 56 -14.77 -17.69 3.49
C SER A 56 -15.37 -16.82 4.60
N GLY A 57 -16.34 -17.36 5.35
CA GLY A 57 -17.06 -16.60 6.39
C GLY A 57 -16.12 -15.98 7.44
N THR A 58 -15.23 -16.77 8.02
CA THR A 58 -14.26 -16.33 9.06
C THR A 58 -13.18 -15.39 8.52
N GLN A 59 -13.02 -15.29 7.20
CA GLN A 59 -12.05 -14.43 6.54
C GLN A 59 -12.63 -13.08 6.10
N ARG A 60 -13.88 -12.80 6.45
CA ARG A 60 -14.51 -11.52 6.10
C ARG A 60 -13.94 -10.38 6.95
N PRO A 61 -13.61 -9.24 6.33
CA PRO A 61 -13.26 -8.06 7.08
C PRO A 61 -14.37 -7.68 8.05
N ARG A 62 -14.01 -7.07 9.18
CA ARG A 62 -14.98 -6.66 10.19
C ARG A 62 -14.64 -5.32 10.80
N LEU A 63 -15.67 -4.68 11.31
CA LEU A 63 -15.61 -3.41 12.02
C LEU A 63 -15.79 -3.71 13.50
N ILE A 64 -14.90 -3.18 14.32
CA ILE A 64 -15.03 -3.24 15.78
C ILE A 64 -15.20 -1.80 16.28
N ARG A 65 -16.27 -1.52 17.02
CA ARG A 65 -16.46 -0.18 17.60
C ARG A 65 -15.37 0.09 18.63
N LEU A 66 -14.73 1.25 18.52
CA LEU A 66 -13.82 1.77 19.53
C LEU A 66 -14.54 2.83 20.36
N ASP A 67 -14.45 2.71 21.67
CA ASP A 67 -14.97 3.69 22.64
C ASP A 67 -14.13 3.67 23.92
N ALA A 68 -14.51 4.51 24.89
CA ALA A 68 -13.76 4.67 26.14
C ALA A 68 -13.63 3.36 26.95
N ARG A 69 -14.45 2.33 26.69
CA ARG A 69 -14.44 1.05 27.40
C ARG A 69 -13.37 0.10 26.87
N ASN A 70 -12.86 0.31 25.64
CA ASN A 70 -11.92 -0.62 24.99
C ASN A 70 -10.63 0.04 24.48
N VAL A 71 -10.08 1.00 25.24
CA VAL A 71 -8.78 1.65 24.95
C VAL A 71 -7.65 0.65 24.73
N ALA A 72 -7.62 -0.46 25.47
CA ALA A 72 -6.64 -1.53 25.27
C ALA A 72 -6.67 -2.12 23.85
N LEU A 73 -7.84 -2.19 23.22
CA LEU A 73 -7.98 -2.63 21.83
C LEU A 73 -7.39 -1.60 20.86
N LEU A 74 -7.60 -0.30 21.11
CA LEU A 74 -6.94 0.75 20.34
C LEU A 74 -5.41 0.60 20.42
N GLU A 75 -4.85 0.51 21.63
CA GLU A 75 -3.41 0.37 21.85
C GLU A 75 -2.85 -0.88 21.16
N ALA A 76 -3.52 -2.03 21.31
CA ALA A 76 -3.11 -3.26 20.64
C ALA A 76 -3.21 -3.17 19.11
N SER A 77 -4.22 -2.47 18.58
CA SER A 77 -4.34 -2.24 17.13
C SER A 77 -3.21 -1.35 16.59
N VAL A 78 -2.78 -0.34 17.35
CA VAL A 78 -1.64 0.51 17.00
C VAL A 78 -0.34 -0.29 17.03
N ALA A 79 -0.13 -1.07 18.09
CA ALA A 79 1.04 -1.95 18.21
C ALA A 79 1.08 -2.99 17.07
N GLY A 80 -0.06 -3.62 16.77
CA GLY A 80 -0.20 -4.57 15.67
C GLY A 80 0.10 -3.95 14.31
N ALA A 81 -0.42 -2.75 14.04
CA ALA A 81 -0.15 -2.02 12.80
C ALA A 81 1.34 -1.65 12.65
N VAL A 82 2.04 -1.30 13.73
CA VAL A 82 3.49 -1.06 13.65
C VAL A 82 4.27 -2.36 13.43
N GLU A 83 3.92 -3.42 14.16
CA GLU A 83 4.62 -4.71 14.08
C GLU A 83 4.50 -5.35 12.69
N GLU A 84 3.35 -5.21 12.03
CA GLU A 84 3.11 -5.65 10.65
C GLU A 84 4.18 -5.18 9.65
N GLN A 85 4.78 -4.01 9.87
CA GLN A 85 5.78 -3.39 9.00
C GLN A 85 7.22 -3.61 9.45
N ARG A 86 7.45 -4.21 10.62
CA ARG A 86 8.77 -4.26 11.25
C ARG A 86 9.76 -5.10 10.46
N MET A 87 9.31 -6.20 9.87
CA MET A 87 10.16 -7.16 9.17
C MET A 87 9.59 -7.45 7.76
N PRO A 88 10.28 -7.03 6.67
CA PRO A 88 9.81 -7.27 5.30
C PRO A 88 9.54 -8.75 4.97
N THR A 89 10.32 -9.66 5.54
CA THR A 89 10.16 -11.11 5.35
C THR A 89 8.89 -11.65 6.02
N VAL A 90 8.57 -11.15 7.22
CA VAL A 90 7.35 -11.52 7.95
C VAL A 90 6.12 -10.91 7.28
N GLU A 91 6.21 -9.65 6.85
CA GLU A 91 5.16 -8.99 6.06
C GLU A 91 4.77 -9.83 4.84
N ALA A 92 5.77 -10.34 4.10
CA ALA A 92 5.52 -11.09 2.88
C ALA A 92 4.67 -12.33 3.09
N ALA A 93 4.79 -12.98 4.26
CA ALA A 93 4.08 -14.19 4.64
C ALA A 93 2.75 -13.90 5.37
N ARG A 94 2.73 -12.93 6.29
CA ARG A 94 1.58 -12.67 7.16
C ARG A 94 0.63 -11.59 6.65
N GLY A 95 1.11 -10.74 5.74
CA GLY A 95 0.39 -9.55 5.29
C GLY A 95 -0.09 -8.65 6.42
N PHE A 96 -1.03 -7.77 6.10
CA PHE A 96 -1.59 -6.80 7.02
C PHE A 96 -3.01 -7.21 7.41
N SER A 97 -3.31 -7.01 8.69
CA SER A 97 -4.58 -7.33 9.34
C SER A 97 -5.26 -6.12 9.97
N ILE A 98 -4.50 -5.06 10.26
CA ILE A 98 -5.04 -3.79 10.75
C ILE A 98 -5.26 -2.86 9.55
N GLY A 99 -6.53 -2.64 9.19
CA GLY A 99 -6.92 -1.77 8.08
C GLY A 99 -7.08 -0.30 8.45
N GLY A 100 -6.92 0.03 9.74
CA GLY A 100 -6.93 1.39 10.26
C GLY A 100 -8.22 1.77 10.99
N TRP A 101 -8.32 3.06 11.31
CA TRP A 101 -9.34 3.65 12.17
C TRP A 101 -10.25 4.55 11.35
N LEU A 102 -11.53 4.19 11.30
CA LEU A 102 -12.57 4.88 10.53
C LEU A 102 -13.41 5.76 11.45
N TRP A 103 -13.48 7.04 11.12
CA TRP A 103 -14.27 8.03 11.84
C TRP A 103 -15.54 8.35 11.06
N LEU A 104 -16.69 8.24 11.70
CA LEU A 104 -18.02 8.48 11.13
C LEU A 104 -18.70 9.61 11.89
N GLY A 105 -19.31 10.55 11.18
CA GLY A 105 -20.16 11.57 11.79
C GLY A 105 -21.48 11.01 12.31
N SER A 106 -22.09 11.73 13.26
CA SER A 106 -23.37 11.38 13.87
C SER A 106 -24.57 11.69 12.95
N PRO A 107 -25.61 10.82 12.91
CA PRO A 107 -25.67 9.51 13.56
C PRO A 107 -24.84 8.46 12.81
N ALA A 108 -24.07 7.65 13.54
CA ALA A 108 -23.26 6.59 12.96
C ALA A 108 -24.07 5.28 12.80
N ASP A 109 -24.10 4.76 11.56
CA ASP A 109 -24.69 3.44 11.25
C ASP A 109 -23.59 2.47 10.78
N ALA A 110 -23.16 1.61 11.70
CA ALA A 110 -22.15 0.58 11.44
C ALA A 110 -22.59 -0.45 10.39
N SER A 111 -23.89 -0.76 10.31
CA SER A 111 -24.42 -1.70 9.32
C SER A 111 -24.46 -1.09 7.92
N GLN A 112 -24.72 0.21 7.82
CA GLN A 112 -24.55 0.97 6.57
C GLN A 112 -23.07 1.04 6.17
N LEU A 113 -22.17 1.29 7.11
CA LEU A 113 -20.71 1.30 6.88
C LEU A 113 -20.21 -0.05 6.35
N ALA A 114 -20.58 -1.15 7.00
CA ALA A 114 -20.21 -2.50 6.59
C ALA A 114 -20.65 -2.80 5.15
N ARG A 115 -21.93 -2.52 4.83
CA ARG A 115 -22.46 -2.69 3.46
C ARG A 115 -21.78 -1.77 2.46
N HIS A 116 -21.41 -0.55 2.86
CA HIS A 116 -20.67 0.39 2.02
C HIS A 116 -19.30 -0.13 1.65
N LEU A 117 -18.50 -0.52 2.65
CA LEU A 117 -17.19 -1.13 2.44
C LEU A 117 -17.28 -2.37 1.54
N ALA A 118 -18.26 -3.24 1.76
CA ALA A 118 -18.48 -4.42 0.93
C ALA A 118 -18.70 -4.06 -0.56
N ARG A 119 -19.47 -3.01 -0.85
CA ARG A 119 -19.67 -2.54 -2.23
C ARG A 119 -18.39 -1.96 -2.83
N CYS A 120 -17.63 -1.19 -2.07
CA CYS A 120 -16.36 -0.61 -2.54
C CYS A 120 -15.29 -1.67 -2.78
N MET A 121 -15.28 -2.76 -2.01
CA MET A 121 -14.33 -3.85 -2.16
C MET A 121 -14.69 -4.80 -3.32
N GLN A 122 -15.94 -4.84 -3.77
CA GLN A 122 -16.40 -5.71 -4.85
C GLN A 122 -16.66 -4.91 -6.13
N LEU A 123 -15.60 -4.63 -6.88
CA LEU A 123 -15.68 -3.85 -8.11
C LEU A 123 -15.81 -4.74 -9.34
N ARG A 124 -16.25 -4.19 -10.47
CA ARG A 124 -16.28 -4.88 -11.76
C ARG A 124 -15.35 -4.19 -12.74
N ALA A 125 -14.55 -4.96 -13.45
CA ALA A 125 -13.73 -4.46 -14.55
C ALA A 125 -14.58 -4.29 -15.82
N GLY A 126 -15.42 -3.25 -15.84
CA GLY A 126 -16.29 -2.91 -16.98
C GLY A 126 -17.66 -3.62 -17.00
N PRO A 127 -18.53 -3.27 -17.98
CA PRO A 127 -19.84 -3.90 -18.15
C PRO A 127 -19.70 -5.39 -18.43
N GLY A 128 -20.35 -6.24 -17.63
CA GLY A 128 -20.26 -7.71 -17.77
C GLY A 128 -18.96 -8.34 -17.25
N GLY A 129 -18.00 -7.54 -16.77
CA GLY A 129 -16.75 -8.05 -16.20
C GLY A 129 -16.95 -8.86 -14.93
N THR A 130 -16.04 -9.79 -14.67
CA THR A 130 -16.01 -10.55 -13.40
C THR A 130 -15.82 -9.59 -12.23
N SER A 131 -16.48 -9.89 -11.11
CA SER A 131 -16.25 -9.15 -9.88
C SER A 131 -14.81 -9.39 -9.42
N ARG A 132 -14.12 -8.30 -9.10
CA ARG A 132 -12.77 -8.28 -8.54
C ARG A 132 -12.86 -7.77 -7.11
N LEU A 133 -12.14 -8.45 -6.22
CA LEU A 133 -11.98 -8.02 -4.85
C LEU A 133 -10.81 -7.03 -4.75
N ILE A 134 -11.10 -5.78 -4.37
CA ILE A 134 -10.07 -4.81 -3.99
C ILE A 134 -9.99 -4.75 -2.47
N ARG A 135 -8.81 -5.02 -1.93
CA ARG A 135 -8.55 -5.01 -0.49
C ARG A 135 -8.24 -3.59 0.00
N TRP A 136 -9.21 -2.68 -0.04
CA TRP A 136 -9.04 -1.30 0.47
C TRP A 136 -8.64 -1.23 1.96
N HIS A 137 -8.90 -2.31 2.70
CA HIS A 137 -8.52 -2.51 4.08
C HIS A 137 -7.06 -2.95 4.24
N ASP A 138 -6.39 -3.41 3.18
CA ASP A 138 -4.92 -3.48 3.17
C ASP A 138 -4.41 -2.06 2.94
N ARG A 139 -3.86 -1.44 4.00
CA ARG A 139 -3.36 -0.06 3.94
C ARG A 139 -2.31 0.17 2.86
N ARG A 140 -1.60 -0.86 2.38
CA ARG A 140 -0.67 -0.74 1.24
C ARG A 140 -1.40 -0.50 -0.07
N VAL A 141 -2.53 -1.19 -0.25
CA VAL A 141 -3.42 -1.01 -1.40
C VAL A 141 -4.07 0.37 -1.34
N LEU A 142 -4.55 0.78 -0.15
CA LEU A 142 -5.16 2.09 0.03
C LEU A 142 -4.17 3.21 -0.29
N GLU A 143 -2.98 3.17 0.31
CA GLU A 143 -1.90 4.13 0.08
C GLU A 143 -1.48 4.18 -1.40
N TRP A 144 -1.33 3.02 -2.04
CA TRP A 144 -0.95 2.93 -3.44
C TRP A 144 -1.99 3.52 -4.39
N MET A 145 -3.26 3.22 -4.13
CA MET A 145 -4.36 3.59 -5.02
C MET A 145 -4.85 5.01 -4.79
N TRP A 146 -4.82 5.52 -3.55
CA TRP A 146 -5.35 6.83 -3.18
C TRP A 146 -4.93 8.00 -4.10
N PRO A 147 -3.64 8.18 -4.45
CA PRO A 147 -3.22 9.25 -5.35
C PRO A 147 -3.77 9.09 -6.76
N ALA A 148 -4.06 7.87 -7.22
CA ALA A 148 -4.60 7.60 -8.55
C ALA A 148 -6.12 7.81 -8.66
N LEU A 149 -6.84 7.90 -7.53
CA LEU A 149 -8.28 8.17 -7.51
C LEU A 149 -8.57 9.67 -7.73
N SER A 150 -9.61 9.97 -8.50
CA SER A 150 -10.18 11.32 -8.57
C SER A 150 -10.87 11.68 -7.26
N ASP A 151 -11.10 12.97 -7.02
CA ASP A 151 -11.79 13.43 -5.80
C ASP A 151 -13.22 12.87 -5.69
N GLU A 152 -13.91 12.70 -6.82
CA GLU A 152 -15.21 12.03 -6.89
C GLU A 152 -15.11 10.55 -6.46
N GLN A 153 -14.07 9.84 -6.90
CA GLN A 153 -13.84 8.44 -6.52
C GLN A 153 -13.40 8.31 -5.06
N ARG A 154 -12.58 9.24 -4.55
CA ARG A 154 -12.21 9.32 -3.13
C ARG A 154 -13.45 9.54 -2.27
N SER A 155 -14.34 10.44 -2.68
CA SER A 155 -15.64 10.68 -2.03
C SER A 155 -16.52 9.44 -2.04
N ARG A 156 -16.62 8.73 -3.17
CA ARG A 156 -17.35 7.45 -3.25
C ARG A 156 -16.73 6.33 -2.42
N LEU A 157 -15.40 6.26 -2.34
CA LEU A 157 -14.70 5.26 -1.54
C LEU A 157 -14.99 5.50 -0.04
N LEU A 158 -14.85 6.75 0.42
CA LEU A 158 -15.10 7.10 1.81
C LEU A 158 -16.58 6.98 2.18
N GLY A 159 -17.50 7.45 1.33
CA GLY A 159 -18.94 7.39 1.58
C GLY A 159 -19.33 7.98 2.95
N PRO A 160 -19.80 7.17 3.93
CA PRO A 160 -20.13 7.64 5.27
C PRO A 160 -18.90 7.98 6.14
N ILE A 161 -17.69 7.56 5.74
CA ILE A 161 -16.46 7.77 6.49
C ILE A 161 -16.03 9.24 6.35
N CYS A 162 -15.97 9.97 7.46
CA CYS A 162 -15.47 11.35 7.52
C CYS A 162 -13.95 11.39 7.42
N ALA A 163 -13.28 10.42 8.05
CA ALA A 163 -11.84 10.28 8.01
C ALA A 163 -11.43 8.81 8.13
N TRP A 164 -10.51 8.37 7.29
CA TRP A 164 -9.88 7.04 7.39
C TRP A 164 -8.41 7.23 7.75
N THR A 165 -8.04 6.89 8.98
CA THR A 165 -6.66 7.03 9.46
C THR A 165 -5.94 5.68 9.41
N VAL A 166 -4.73 5.66 8.86
CA VAL A 166 -3.86 4.47 8.77
C VAL A 166 -2.42 4.84 9.13
N LEU A 167 -1.56 3.84 9.25
CA LEU A 167 -0.11 4.04 9.25
C LEU A 167 0.46 3.79 7.84
N ASP A 168 1.22 4.75 7.31
CA ASP A 168 1.97 4.58 6.05
C ASP A 168 3.19 3.64 6.22
N ARG A 169 3.96 3.43 5.13
CA ARG A 169 5.19 2.63 5.17
C ARG A 169 6.28 3.17 6.09
N ARG A 170 6.17 4.43 6.51
CA ARG A 170 7.10 5.12 7.41
C ARG A 170 6.59 5.12 8.87
N ASN A 171 5.53 4.35 9.16
CA ASN A 171 4.84 4.32 10.45
C ASN A 171 4.30 5.70 10.88
N ARG A 172 3.94 6.56 9.93
CA ARG A 172 3.31 7.85 10.19
C ARG A 172 1.80 7.74 10.03
N LEU A 173 1.06 8.43 10.89
CA LEU A 173 -0.38 8.55 10.75
C LEU A 173 -0.70 9.37 9.50
N VAL A 174 -1.45 8.76 8.59
CA VAL A 174 -2.02 9.40 7.40
C VAL A 174 -3.53 9.31 7.52
N THR A 175 -4.20 10.45 7.37
CA THR A 175 -5.66 10.55 7.42
C THR A 175 -6.21 10.91 6.05
N TYR A 176 -6.93 9.98 5.44
CA TYR A 176 -7.64 10.18 4.19
C TYR A 176 -8.98 10.85 4.46
N ARG A 177 -9.19 12.01 3.84
CA ARG A 177 -10.43 12.79 3.86
C ARG A 177 -10.76 13.22 2.44
N THR A 178 -12.02 13.58 2.21
CA THR A 178 -12.43 14.31 1.02
C THR A 178 -13.02 15.64 1.44
N ASN A 179 -12.72 16.69 0.67
CA ASN A 179 -13.38 17.99 0.79
C ASN A 179 -14.56 18.11 -0.18
N SER A 180 -14.76 17.11 -1.04
CA SER A 180 -15.88 17.10 -1.98
C SER A 180 -17.17 16.73 -1.27
N GLU A 181 -18.28 17.27 -1.76
CA GLU A 181 -19.60 16.79 -1.38
C GLU A 181 -19.70 15.27 -1.59
N ARG A 182 -20.48 14.61 -0.71
CA ARG A 182 -20.66 13.16 -0.76
C ARG A 182 -21.30 12.78 -2.09
N GLN A 183 -20.55 12.05 -2.91
CA GLN A 183 -21.00 11.67 -4.24
C GLN A 183 -21.83 10.39 -4.18
N PRO A 184 -23.07 10.40 -4.69
CA PRO A 184 -23.87 9.18 -4.78
C PRO A 184 -23.27 8.20 -5.82
N GLY A 185 -23.65 6.93 -5.70
CA GLY A 185 -23.32 5.88 -6.65
C GLY A 185 -22.19 4.94 -6.22
N ALA A 186 -21.87 3.99 -7.10
CA ALA A 186 -20.84 2.99 -6.86
C ALA A 186 -19.46 3.50 -7.28
N LEU A 187 -18.43 3.16 -6.50
CA LEU A 187 -17.04 3.33 -6.92
C LEU A 187 -16.78 2.54 -8.20
N ARG A 188 -16.14 3.18 -9.19
CA ARG A 188 -15.70 2.55 -10.43
C ARG A 188 -14.29 3.02 -10.71
N LEU A 189 -13.43 2.09 -11.12
CA LEU A 189 -12.07 2.41 -11.54
C LEU A 189 -12.01 2.52 -13.06
N THR A 190 -11.19 3.45 -13.55
CA THR A 190 -10.87 3.60 -14.98
C THR A 190 -9.91 2.47 -15.42
N ALA A 191 -9.74 2.30 -16.73
CA ALA A 191 -8.77 1.34 -17.26
C ALA A 191 -7.33 1.66 -16.77
N THR A 192 -6.96 2.93 -16.75
CA THR A 192 -5.64 3.37 -16.25
C THR A 192 -5.44 3.06 -14.76
N GLN A 193 -6.50 3.18 -13.95
CA GLN A 193 -6.45 2.82 -12.53
C GLN A 193 -6.38 1.31 -12.30
N TRP A 194 -6.98 0.50 -13.18
CA TRP A 194 -6.80 -0.95 -13.16
C TRP A 194 -5.35 -1.35 -13.46
N VAL A 195 -4.72 -0.70 -14.45
CA VAL A 195 -3.29 -0.90 -14.76
C VAL A 195 -2.43 -0.46 -13.58
N HIS A 196 -2.69 0.72 -13.00
CA HIS A 196 -2.00 1.19 -11.79
C HIS A 196 -2.13 0.20 -10.63
N GLY A 197 -3.35 -0.30 -10.36
CA GLY A 197 -3.60 -1.28 -9.31
C GLY A 197 -2.88 -2.62 -9.53
N ALA A 198 -2.70 -3.04 -10.78
CA ALA A 198 -1.97 -4.26 -11.12
C ALA A 198 -0.48 -4.19 -10.75
N LEU A 199 0.12 -2.99 -10.74
CA LEU A 199 1.51 -2.78 -10.32
C LEU A 199 1.72 -2.90 -8.81
N ASN A 200 0.65 -2.94 -8.01
CA ASN A 200 0.76 -2.91 -6.55
C ASN A 200 1.69 -4.01 -6.02
N GLU A 201 1.60 -5.24 -6.53
CA GLU A 201 2.46 -6.33 -6.05
C GLU A 201 3.95 -6.04 -6.29
N THR A 202 4.32 -5.64 -7.52
CA THR A 202 5.68 -5.25 -7.89
C THR A 202 6.18 -4.09 -7.01
N VAL A 203 5.35 -3.06 -6.81
CA VAL A 203 5.68 -1.92 -5.94
C VAL A 203 5.93 -2.39 -4.50
N GLN A 204 5.07 -3.22 -3.93
CA GLN A 204 5.26 -3.71 -2.57
C GLN A 204 6.47 -4.66 -2.45
N ASP A 205 6.83 -5.40 -3.50
CA ASP A 205 8.06 -6.20 -3.55
C ASP A 205 9.31 -5.31 -3.50
N LEU A 206 9.34 -4.26 -4.31
CA LEU A 206 10.42 -3.30 -4.34
C LEU A 206 10.56 -2.57 -3.00
N LEU A 207 9.45 -2.13 -2.40
CA LEU A 207 9.48 -1.46 -1.09
C LEU A 207 9.97 -2.39 0.03
N ARG A 208 9.60 -3.68 0.01
CA ARG A 208 10.13 -4.67 0.96
C ARG A 208 11.63 -4.85 0.81
N GLY A 209 12.13 -4.88 -0.42
CA GLY A 209 13.56 -4.90 -0.70
C GLY A 209 14.24 -3.62 -0.19
N TRP A 210 13.67 -2.45 -0.45
CA TRP A 210 14.21 -1.17 -0.02
C TRP A 210 14.33 -1.04 1.51
N ILE A 211 13.29 -1.40 2.25
CA ILE A 211 13.28 -1.36 3.72
C ILE A 211 14.33 -2.31 4.34
N SER A 212 14.76 -3.36 3.63
CA SER A 212 15.74 -4.32 4.16
C SER A 212 17.13 -3.73 4.38
N PHE A 213 17.47 -2.62 3.71
CA PHE A 213 18.76 -1.94 3.84
C PHE A 213 18.65 -0.43 4.13
N ALA A 214 17.50 0.20 3.85
CA ALA A 214 17.30 1.60 4.19
C ALA A 214 16.82 1.76 5.62
N ARG A 215 17.44 2.69 6.38
CA ARG A 215 16.99 3.05 7.73
C ARG A 215 15.59 3.68 7.71
N ASP A 216 15.36 4.56 6.73
CA ASP A 216 14.11 5.29 6.54
C ASP A 216 13.83 5.43 5.03
N LEU A 217 12.56 5.37 4.65
CA LEU A 217 12.15 5.69 3.28
C LEU A 217 12.12 7.21 3.06
N PRO A 218 12.51 7.70 1.87
CA PRO A 218 12.41 9.12 1.51
C PRO A 218 10.94 9.55 1.41
N ALA A 219 10.65 10.85 1.26
CA ALA A 219 9.27 11.34 1.23
C ALA A 219 8.50 10.94 -0.05
N ASP A 220 9.21 10.78 -1.16
CA ASP A 220 8.71 10.45 -2.49
C ASP A 220 8.85 8.95 -2.84
N TYR A 221 9.04 8.09 -1.82
CA TYR A 221 9.29 6.65 -2.01
C TYR A 221 8.28 5.95 -2.90
N LEU A 222 6.99 6.30 -2.84
CA LEU A 222 5.95 5.72 -3.70
C LEU A 222 6.16 6.08 -5.17
N ALA A 223 6.58 7.30 -5.47
CA ALA A 223 6.86 7.74 -6.84
C ALA A 223 8.10 7.03 -7.38
N GLN A 224 9.16 6.92 -6.57
CA GLN A 224 10.36 6.17 -6.96
C GLN A 224 10.07 4.68 -7.17
N ALA A 225 9.31 4.06 -6.27
CA ALA A 225 8.89 2.66 -6.39
C ALA A 225 7.97 2.42 -7.59
N HIS A 226 7.11 3.39 -7.94
CA HIS A 226 6.28 3.33 -9.14
C HIS A 226 7.12 3.30 -10.41
N SER A 227 8.04 4.26 -10.58
CA SER A 227 8.93 4.31 -11.74
C SER A 227 9.80 3.05 -11.84
N ALA A 228 10.31 2.57 -10.71
CA ALA A 228 11.07 1.31 -10.64
C ALA A 228 10.21 0.10 -11.03
N ALA A 229 8.96 0.01 -10.56
CA ALA A 229 8.05 -1.08 -10.88
C ALA A 229 7.76 -1.17 -12.38
N ILE A 230 7.53 -0.03 -13.03
CA ILE A 230 7.36 0.03 -14.50
C ILE A 230 8.59 -0.54 -15.19
N ALA A 231 9.80 -0.11 -14.79
CA ALA A 231 11.04 -0.57 -15.40
C ALA A 231 11.29 -2.08 -15.17
N VAL A 232 11.02 -2.58 -13.96
CA VAL A 232 11.15 -3.98 -13.57
C VAL A 232 10.18 -4.88 -14.33
N ASP A 233 8.92 -4.48 -14.45
CA ASP A 233 7.92 -5.25 -15.22
C ASP A 233 8.21 -5.18 -16.72
N ALA A 234 8.64 -4.02 -17.26
CA ALA A 234 9.06 -3.90 -18.66
C ALA A 234 10.31 -4.74 -18.98
N ALA A 235 11.20 -4.94 -18.00
CA ALA A 235 12.35 -5.82 -18.13
C ALA A 235 11.97 -7.31 -18.06
N GLY A 236 10.73 -7.66 -17.70
CA GLY A 236 10.26 -9.05 -17.60
C GLY A 236 10.56 -9.75 -16.28
N VAL A 237 10.95 -8.99 -15.24
CA VAL A 237 11.27 -9.56 -13.91
C VAL A 237 9.99 -9.84 -13.13
N THR A 238 9.52 -11.08 -13.21
CA THR A 238 8.23 -11.50 -12.63
C THR A 238 8.35 -12.17 -11.26
N GLN A 239 9.52 -12.75 -10.95
CA GLN A 239 9.72 -13.48 -9.70
C GLN A 239 9.86 -12.51 -8.52
N ARG A 240 9.11 -12.79 -7.45
CA ARG A 240 9.05 -11.94 -6.25
C ARG A 240 10.41 -11.74 -5.56
N GLN A 241 11.22 -12.79 -5.49
CA GLN A 241 12.57 -12.73 -4.92
C GLN A 241 13.48 -11.82 -5.74
N ASP A 242 13.40 -11.92 -7.06
CA ASP A 242 14.16 -11.09 -7.99
C ASP A 242 13.73 -9.63 -7.95
N ARG A 243 12.44 -9.33 -7.84
CA ARG A 243 11.94 -7.96 -7.62
C ARG A 243 12.47 -7.36 -6.32
N THR A 244 12.49 -8.15 -5.24
CA THR A 244 13.03 -7.74 -3.95
C THR A 244 14.55 -7.49 -4.04
N LEU A 245 15.28 -8.34 -4.76
CA LEU A 245 16.72 -8.16 -5.02
C LEU A 245 16.99 -6.90 -5.86
N MET A 246 16.22 -6.68 -6.92
CA MET A 246 16.35 -5.51 -7.79
C MET A 246 16.19 -4.19 -7.04
N ALA A 247 15.40 -4.17 -5.97
CA ALA A 247 15.29 -2.99 -5.10
C ALA A 247 16.64 -2.52 -4.56
N ALA A 248 17.51 -3.44 -4.12
CA ALA A 248 18.83 -3.09 -3.60
C ALA A 248 19.65 -2.34 -4.64
N TYR A 249 19.70 -2.84 -5.87
CA TYR A 249 20.47 -2.22 -6.92
C TYR A 249 19.82 -0.92 -7.43
N LEU A 250 18.50 -0.88 -7.62
CA LEU A 250 17.79 0.31 -8.09
C LEU A 250 17.91 1.48 -7.11
N PHE A 251 17.74 1.24 -5.81
CA PHE A 251 17.72 2.32 -4.82
C PHE A 251 19.09 2.64 -4.19
N GLN A 252 20.09 1.75 -4.29
CA GLN A 252 21.46 2.05 -3.83
C GLN A 252 22.41 2.48 -4.96
N VAL A 253 22.21 1.98 -6.18
CA VAL A 253 23.08 2.31 -7.32
C VAL A 253 22.51 3.46 -8.12
N HIS A 254 21.33 3.29 -8.74
CA HIS A 254 20.68 4.30 -9.57
C HIS A 254 19.25 3.92 -9.95
N LEU A 255 18.26 4.81 -9.85
CA LEU A 255 16.86 4.49 -10.18
C LEU A 255 16.64 4.07 -11.64
N ARG A 256 17.46 4.60 -12.55
CA ARG A 256 17.47 4.26 -13.98
C ARG A 256 18.34 3.04 -14.33
N LEU A 257 18.68 2.19 -13.37
CA LEU A 257 19.62 1.08 -13.57
C LEU A 257 19.29 0.20 -14.78
N LEU A 258 18.01 -0.10 -14.97
CA LEU A 258 17.50 -0.94 -16.07
C LEU A 258 17.54 -0.25 -17.45
N HIS A 259 17.96 1.02 -17.53
CA HIS A 259 18.28 1.67 -18.81
C HIS A 259 19.75 1.45 -19.24
N HIS A 260 20.61 0.94 -18.34
CA HIS A 260 22.00 0.70 -18.68
C HIS A 260 22.15 -0.58 -19.53
N PRO A 261 22.77 -0.53 -20.72
CA PRO A 261 22.83 -1.69 -21.64
C PRO A 261 23.44 -2.95 -21.04
N TRP A 262 24.48 -2.80 -20.20
CA TRP A 262 25.10 -3.94 -19.52
C TRP A 262 24.13 -4.62 -18.56
N VAL A 263 23.36 -3.83 -17.79
CA VAL A 263 22.39 -4.38 -16.83
C VAL A 263 21.23 -5.04 -17.58
N GLN A 264 20.76 -4.45 -18.68
CA GLN A 264 19.75 -5.06 -19.54
C GLN A 264 20.20 -6.44 -20.06
N SER A 265 21.46 -6.55 -20.50
CA SER A 265 22.02 -7.84 -20.93
C SER A 265 22.08 -8.86 -19.79
N VAL A 266 22.49 -8.45 -18.61
CA VAL A 266 22.54 -9.30 -17.40
C VAL A 266 21.15 -9.82 -17.02
N VAL A 267 20.15 -8.93 -16.98
CA VAL A 267 18.76 -9.28 -16.67
C VAL A 267 18.16 -10.19 -17.75
N ALA A 268 18.43 -9.92 -19.03
CA ALA A 268 17.94 -10.74 -20.14
C ALA A 268 18.45 -12.18 -20.07
N LYS A 269 19.72 -12.40 -19.74
CA LYS A 269 20.30 -13.74 -19.52
C LYS A 269 19.62 -14.48 -18.37
N ALA A 270 19.34 -13.77 -17.28
CA ALA A 270 18.65 -14.35 -16.13
C ALA A 270 17.21 -14.79 -16.50
N ILE A 271 16.50 -13.95 -17.25
CA ILE A 271 15.14 -14.25 -17.72
C ILE A 271 15.11 -15.40 -18.72
N ALA A 272 16.14 -15.51 -19.57
CA ALA A 272 16.33 -16.64 -20.48
C ALA A 272 16.66 -17.96 -19.75
N GLY A 273 16.91 -17.92 -18.43
CA GLY A 273 17.25 -19.07 -17.62
C GLY A 273 18.70 -19.55 -17.77
N GLU A 274 19.57 -18.74 -18.37
CA GLU A 274 21.00 -19.05 -18.51
C GLU A 274 21.73 -19.01 -17.17
N THR A 275 21.24 -18.20 -16.24
CA THR A 275 21.77 -18.00 -14.88
C THR A 275 20.65 -17.49 -13.97
N THR A 276 20.87 -17.46 -12.67
CA THR A 276 19.95 -16.75 -11.75
C THR A 276 20.23 -15.25 -11.79
N LEU A 277 19.23 -14.41 -11.55
CA LEU A 277 19.43 -12.96 -11.50
C LEU A 277 20.48 -12.57 -10.46
N LYS A 278 20.48 -13.26 -9.31
CA LYS A 278 21.48 -13.07 -8.26
C LYS A 278 22.90 -13.27 -8.79
N GLN A 279 23.18 -14.43 -9.39
CA GLN A 279 24.51 -14.75 -9.94
C GLN A 279 24.90 -13.76 -11.03
N ALA A 280 23.96 -13.43 -11.93
CA ALA A 280 24.21 -12.51 -13.04
C ALA A 280 24.62 -11.10 -12.55
N LEU A 281 24.03 -10.63 -11.43
CA LEU A 281 24.37 -9.35 -10.82
C LEU A 281 25.68 -9.43 -10.01
N GLU A 282 25.97 -10.56 -9.36
CA GLU A 282 27.24 -10.82 -8.66
C GLU A 282 28.45 -10.85 -9.60
N ASP A 283 28.25 -11.19 -10.88
CA ASP A 283 29.29 -11.18 -11.91
C ASP A 283 29.71 -9.74 -12.33
N ILE A 284 28.95 -8.71 -11.94
CA ILE A 284 29.36 -7.31 -12.15
C ILE A 284 30.41 -6.95 -11.09
N PRO A 285 31.63 -6.52 -11.48
CA PRO A 285 32.70 -6.19 -10.55
C PRO A 285 32.27 -5.13 -9.52
N ASP A 286 32.53 -5.41 -8.24
CA ASP A 286 32.24 -4.50 -7.13
C ASP A 286 33.56 -4.03 -6.47
N PRO A 287 33.83 -2.71 -6.36
CA PRO A 287 32.94 -1.59 -6.68
C PRO A 287 33.07 -1.00 -8.09
N GLU A 288 34.06 -1.38 -8.89
CA GLU A 288 34.40 -0.63 -10.11
C GLU A 288 33.29 -0.69 -11.17
N GLY A 289 32.66 -1.85 -11.36
CA GLY A 289 31.58 -2.05 -12.31
C GLY A 289 30.34 -1.24 -11.95
N TRP A 290 29.91 -1.30 -10.69
CA TRP A 290 28.76 -0.54 -10.20
C TRP A 290 29.00 0.97 -10.20
N THR A 291 30.21 1.41 -9.86
CA THR A 291 30.60 2.83 -9.92
C THR A 291 30.54 3.35 -11.35
N ARG A 292 31.09 2.58 -12.31
CA ARG A 292 31.05 2.92 -13.74
C ARG A 292 29.61 3.04 -14.26
N ILE A 293 28.75 2.07 -13.94
CA ILE A 293 27.33 2.09 -14.34
C ILE A 293 26.65 3.36 -13.81
N ARG A 294 26.86 3.70 -12.53
CA ARG A 294 26.32 4.90 -11.90
C ARG A 294 26.78 6.17 -12.62
N ASP A 295 28.06 6.29 -12.93
CA ASP A 295 28.64 7.46 -13.60
C ASP A 295 28.16 7.63 -15.05
N GLU A 296 27.95 6.53 -15.77
CA GLU A 296 27.39 6.54 -17.13
C GLU A 296 25.91 6.99 -17.12
N LEU A 297 25.12 6.53 -16.15
CA LEU A 297 23.73 6.93 -15.98
C LEU A 297 23.60 8.41 -15.57
N ASN A 298 24.39 8.86 -14.58
CA ASN A 298 24.41 10.27 -14.16
C ASN A 298 24.78 11.23 -15.30
N ARG A 299 25.70 10.83 -16.19
CA ARG A 299 26.07 11.64 -17.37
C ARG A 299 24.94 11.73 -18.39
N SER A 300 24.16 10.66 -18.52
CA SER A 300 23.01 10.60 -19.43
C SER A 300 21.88 11.51 -18.95
N ASP A 301 21.64 11.56 -17.64
CA ASP A 301 20.65 12.46 -17.03
C ASP A 301 20.98 13.94 -17.30
N ARG A 302 22.23 14.34 -17.06
CA ARG A 302 22.66 15.73 -17.29
C ARG A 302 22.48 16.18 -18.74
N ARG A 303 22.69 15.28 -19.71
CA ARG A 303 22.52 15.59 -21.14
C ARG A 303 21.05 15.79 -21.49
N ALA A 304 20.17 14.94 -20.97
CA ALA A 304 18.72 15.05 -21.20
C ALA A 304 18.15 16.36 -20.62
N ASP A 305 18.61 16.78 -19.44
CA ASP A 305 18.19 18.06 -18.83
C ASP A 305 18.66 19.26 -19.66
N THR A 306 19.88 19.24 -20.19
CA THR A 306 20.38 20.33 -21.04
C THR A 306 19.66 20.45 -22.38
N ASP A 307 19.23 19.34 -23.00
CA ASP A 307 18.47 19.38 -24.25
C ASP A 307 17.03 19.87 -24.01
N THR A 308 16.41 19.48 -22.89
CA THR A 308 15.06 19.94 -22.52
C THR A 308 15.02 21.44 -22.24
N ASP A 309 16.06 21.99 -21.58
CA ASP A 309 16.19 23.44 -21.33
C ASP A 309 16.55 24.23 -22.61
N ARG A 310 17.11 23.56 -23.64
CA ARG A 310 17.38 24.16 -24.94
C ARG A 310 16.13 24.26 -25.81
N ASP A 311 15.29 23.23 -25.78
CA ASP A 311 14.02 23.21 -26.51
C ASP A 311 13.00 24.20 -25.90
N MET A 312 13.01 24.40 -24.58
CA MET A 312 12.15 25.43 -23.95
C MET A 312 12.60 26.87 -24.19
N ARG A 313 13.86 27.11 -24.58
CA ARG A 313 14.37 28.46 -24.90
C ARG A 313 14.24 28.83 -26.38
N HIS A 314 13.84 27.88 -27.23
CA HIS A 314 13.64 28.07 -28.67
C HIS A 314 12.20 27.80 -29.13
N GLY A 315 11.25 27.64 -28.19
CA GLY A 315 9.81 27.59 -28.43
C GLY A 315 9.12 28.93 -28.22
#